data_AF-A0AA39FG23-F1
#
_entry.id   AF-A0AA39FG23-F1
#
_cell.length_a   1.000
_cell.length_b   1.000
_cell.length_c   1.000
_cell.angle_alpha   90.00
_cell.angle_beta   90.00
_cell.angle_gamma   90.00
#
_symmetry.space_group_name_H-M   'P 1'
#
loop_
_entity.id
_entity.type
_entity.pdbx_description
1 polymer ?
#
loop_
_entity_poly.entity_id
_entity_poly.type
_entity_poly.pdbx_seq_one_letter_code
_entity_poly.pdbx_strand_id
1 'polypeptide(L)'
;MSENTALISTPGNPYKIVDCNREKRKGITASSLEDLINVARNRLAIPNDADLTIVLEQDGTEVDDEEYFATLERNTNLMVLQGDEKWATPGSVNTASRYIVVDNVDNGRRTNDDNSRRYQNAIEPLVSTLHGDPSHISLLGGNDLELLSDMNPDSLADIVPDRLFLEQLKEASGRFLAEKRQAQESMALLQMYATGGEMERA
;
A
#
# COMPACT_ATOMS: atom_id res chain seq x y z
N MET A 1 -32.13 6.45 32.08
CA MET A 1 -32.29 5.26 31.22
C MET A 1 -31.90 5.70 29.83
N SER A 2 -30.80 5.18 29.30
CA SER A 2 -30.23 5.65 28.03
C SER A 2 -31.18 5.30 26.88
N GLU A 3 -31.70 6.33 26.23
CA GLU A 3 -32.64 6.21 25.11
C GLU A 3 -31.92 5.63 23.90
N ASN A 4 -32.27 4.38 23.60
CA ASN A 4 -31.82 3.65 22.42
C ASN A 4 -32.55 4.23 21.20
N THR A 5 -31.98 5.27 20.60
CA THR A 5 -32.53 5.89 19.38
C THR A 5 -32.35 4.92 18.22
N ALA A 6 -33.43 4.19 17.91
CA ALA A 6 -33.54 3.40 16.70
C ALA A 6 -33.34 4.33 15.48
N LEU A 7 -32.29 4.05 14.72
CA LEU A 7 -31.97 4.75 13.47
C LEU A 7 -33.09 4.48 12.46
N ILE A 8 -33.96 5.46 12.29
CA ILE A 8 -34.87 5.63 11.17
C ILE A 8 -34.07 5.51 9.87
N SER A 9 -34.33 4.45 9.10
CA SER A 9 -33.81 4.28 7.74
C SER A 9 -34.54 5.26 6.82
N THR A 10 -33.94 6.41 6.56
CA THR A 10 -34.32 7.28 5.45
C THR A 10 -34.11 6.54 4.12
N PRO A 11 -34.91 6.81 3.07
CA PRO A 11 -34.73 6.24 1.74
C PRO A 11 -33.51 6.87 1.03
N GLY A 12 -32.32 6.69 1.62
CA GLY A 12 -31.06 7.16 1.08
C GLY A 12 -30.41 6.13 0.15
N ASN A 13 -29.44 6.58 -0.62
CA ASN A 13 -28.60 5.66 -1.39
C ASN A 13 -27.64 4.93 -0.44
N PRO A 14 -27.36 3.64 -0.68
CA PRO A 14 -26.35 2.93 0.08
C PRO A 14 -24.94 3.38 -0.36
N TYR A 15 -24.08 3.64 0.61
CA TYR A 15 -22.66 3.97 0.44
C TYR A 15 -21.80 3.09 1.35
N LYS A 16 -20.53 2.94 1.00
CA LYS A 16 -19.57 2.21 1.83
C LYS A 16 -18.55 3.21 2.35
N ILE A 17 -18.44 3.33 3.66
CA ILE A 17 -17.40 4.13 4.30
C ILE A 17 -16.28 3.24 4.81
N VAL A 18 -15.06 3.75 4.71
CA VAL A 18 -13.85 3.12 5.20
C VAL A 18 -13.03 4.11 6.03
N ASP A 19 -12.37 3.60 7.06
CA ASP A 19 -11.41 4.33 7.89
C ASP A 19 -10.10 4.64 7.12
N CYS A 20 -9.32 5.61 7.58
CA CYS A 20 -8.04 6.02 6.94
C CYS A 20 -7.07 4.83 6.76
N ASN A 21 -7.03 3.93 7.74
CA ASN A 21 -6.21 2.72 7.76
C ASN A 21 -6.79 1.56 6.96
N ARG A 22 -7.98 1.72 6.37
CA ARG A 22 -8.71 0.68 5.62
C ARG A 22 -9.11 -0.58 6.40
N GLU A 23 -8.94 -0.57 7.72
CA GLU A 23 -9.25 -1.70 8.61
C GLU A 23 -10.74 -1.84 8.93
N LYS A 24 -11.45 -0.71 9.09
CA LYS A 24 -12.87 -0.69 9.41
C LYS A 24 -13.66 -0.25 8.19
N ARG A 25 -14.56 -1.13 7.73
CA ARG A 25 -15.51 -0.86 6.63
C ARG A 25 -16.93 -0.94 7.15
N LYS A 26 -17.75 0.06 6.86
CA LYS A 26 -19.17 0.10 7.24
C LYS A 26 -20.02 0.51 6.05
N GLY A 27 -21.16 -0.15 5.88
CA GLY A 27 -22.20 0.31 4.97
C GLY A 27 -23.06 1.36 5.67
N ILE A 28 -23.28 2.50 5.03
CA ILE A 28 -24.18 3.54 5.51
C ILE A 28 -25.18 3.89 4.43
N THR A 29 -26.32 4.42 4.84
CA THR A 29 -27.36 4.89 3.94
C THR A 29 -27.50 6.38 4.21
N ALA A 30 -27.37 7.18 3.17
CA ALA A 30 -27.45 8.63 3.28
C ALA A 30 -28.23 9.21 2.12
N SER A 31 -28.94 10.30 2.39
CA SER A 31 -29.73 11.02 1.37
C SER A 31 -29.10 12.35 0.95
N SER A 32 -28.23 12.91 1.79
CA SER A 32 -27.46 14.14 1.55
C SER A 32 -26.03 13.99 2.08
N LEU A 33 -25.14 14.90 1.70
CA LEU A 33 -23.75 14.90 2.18
C LEU A 33 -23.68 15.16 3.70
N GLU A 34 -24.52 16.05 4.21
CA GLU A 34 -24.61 16.34 5.65
C GLU A 34 -25.08 15.10 6.44
N ASP A 35 -26.05 14.36 5.92
CA ASP A 35 -26.53 13.10 6.50
C ASP A 35 -25.42 12.04 6.49
N LEU A 36 -24.68 11.94 5.38
CA LEU A 36 -23.52 11.06 5.26
C LEU A 36 -22.46 11.36 6.33
N ILE A 37 -22.10 12.63 6.53
CA ILE A 37 -21.12 13.09 7.53
C ILE A 37 -21.60 12.74 8.95
N ASN A 38 -22.86 13.04 9.27
CA ASN A 38 -23.42 12.77 10.60
C ASN A 38 -23.50 11.26 10.90
N VAL A 39 -23.92 10.45 9.93
CA VAL A 39 -23.98 9.00 10.07
C VAL A 39 -22.56 8.42 10.13
N ALA A 40 -21.63 8.89 9.31
CA ALA A 40 -20.23 8.44 9.33
C ALA A 40 -19.58 8.72 10.69
N ARG A 41 -19.74 9.93 11.23
CA ARG A 41 -19.23 10.32 12.56
C ARG A 41 -19.75 9.39 13.66
N ASN A 42 -21.06 9.12 13.66
CA ASN A 42 -21.69 8.20 14.61
C ASN A 42 -21.22 6.75 14.45
N ARG A 43 -21.00 6.28 13.21
CA ARG A 43 -20.61 4.90 12.92
C ARG A 43 -19.13 4.61 13.17
N LEU A 44 -18.27 5.60 12.96
CA LEU A 44 -16.83 5.52 13.21
C LEU A 44 -16.45 5.96 14.64
N ALA A 45 -17.43 6.41 15.45
CA ALA A 45 -17.23 6.91 16.80
C ALA A 45 -16.20 8.05 16.89
N ILE A 46 -16.23 8.95 15.89
CA ILE A 46 -15.34 10.10 15.79
C ILE A 46 -15.84 11.20 16.74
N PRO A 47 -14.97 11.83 17.54
CA PRO A 47 -15.37 12.93 18.42
C PRO A 47 -15.94 14.12 17.64
N ASN A 48 -16.96 14.79 18.21
CA ASN A 48 -17.63 15.94 17.59
C ASN A 48 -16.72 17.15 17.35
N ASP A 49 -15.58 17.21 18.04
CA ASP A 49 -14.59 18.30 17.98
C ASP A 49 -13.53 18.09 16.88
N ALA A 50 -13.57 16.96 16.18
CA ALA A 50 -12.62 16.67 15.11
C ALA A 50 -13.20 17.01 13.74
N ASP A 51 -12.43 17.72 12.92
CA ASP A 51 -12.74 17.96 11.52
C ASP A 51 -12.79 16.63 10.75
N LEU A 52 -13.81 16.49 9.91
CA LEU A 52 -14.08 15.28 9.15
C LEU A 52 -14.10 15.61 7.67
N THR A 53 -13.21 14.98 6.92
CA THR A 53 -13.12 15.12 5.47
C THR A 53 -13.52 13.80 4.82
N ILE A 54 -14.39 13.86 3.82
CA ILE A 54 -14.83 12.68 3.07
C ILE A 54 -14.17 12.73 1.70
N VAL A 55 -13.55 11.62 1.31
CA VAL A 55 -12.87 11.50 0.02
C VAL A 55 -13.28 10.20 -0.67
N LEU A 56 -13.08 10.11 -1.98
CA LEU A 56 -13.21 8.85 -2.70
C LEU A 56 -12.09 7.89 -2.29
N GLU A 57 -12.44 6.64 -2.02
CA GLU A 57 -11.44 5.62 -1.64
C GLU A 57 -10.44 5.32 -2.77
N GLN A 58 -10.89 5.46 -4.03
CA GLN A 58 -10.14 5.10 -5.23
C GLN A 58 -8.97 6.06 -5.53
N ASP A 59 -9.20 7.36 -5.47
CA ASP A 59 -8.26 8.38 -5.94
C ASP A 59 -8.05 9.55 -4.97
N GLY A 60 -8.78 9.57 -3.85
CA GLY A 60 -8.66 10.62 -2.84
C GLY A 60 -9.33 11.93 -3.21
N THR A 61 -10.19 11.96 -4.24
CA THR A 61 -10.96 13.17 -4.57
C THR A 61 -11.87 13.55 -3.40
N GLU A 62 -11.77 14.79 -2.94
CA GLU A 62 -12.59 15.31 -1.84
C GLU A 62 -14.06 15.46 -2.28
N VAL A 63 -14.97 15.08 -1.37
CA VAL A 63 -16.42 15.21 -1.53
C VAL A 63 -16.89 16.29 -0.56
N ASP A 64 -16.78 17.54 -0.98
CA ASP A 64 -17.10 18.73 -0.18
C ASP A 64 -18.44 19.39 -0.57
N ASP A 65 -18.93 19.15 -1.80
CA ASP A 65 -20.18 19.70 -2.30
C ASP A 65 -21.29 18.67 -2.54
N GLU A 66 -22.55 19.07 -2.32
CA GLU A 66 -23.73 18.22 -2.57
C GLU A 66 -23.90 17.87 -4.05
N GLU A 67 -23.52 18.78 -4.95
CA GLU A 67 -23.63 18.57 -6.40
C GLU A 67 -22.73 17.42 -6.86
N TYR A 68 -21.52 17.33 -6.30
CA TYR A 68 -20.63 16.20 -6.54
C TYR A 68 -21.18 14.91 -5.92
N PHE A 69 -21.63 14.96 -4.67
CA PHE A 69 -22.22 13.82 -3.97
C PHE A 69 -23.40 13.19 -4.74
N ALA A 70 -24.25 14.01 -5.38
CA ALA A 70 -25.38 13.54 -6.17
C ALA A 70 -24.98 12.78 -7.45
N THR A 71 -23.76 13.00 -7.96
CA THR A 71 -23.23 12.27 -9.13
C THR A 71 -22.66 10.90 -8.77
N LEU A 72 -22.42 10.64 -7.48
CA LEU A 72 -21.81 9.39 -7.01
C LEU A 72 -22.76 8.20 -7.21
N GLU A 73 -22.19 7.09 -7.70
CA GLU A 73 -22.94 5.87 -7.91
C GLU A 73 -23.35 5.24 -6.56
N ARG A 74 -24.45 4.49 -6.57
CA ARG A 74 -24.83 3.65 -5.43
C ARG A 74 -23.70 2.67 -5.10
N ASN A 75 -23.43 2.50 -3.81
CA ASN A 75 -22.36 1.68 -3.25
C ASN A 75 -20.93 2.18 -3.52
N THR A 76 -20.77 3.47 -3.85
CA THR A 76 -19.44 4.11 -3.92
C THR A 76 -18.69 3.92 -2.60
N ASN A 77 -17.39 3.64 -2.70
CA ASN A 77 -16.50 3.55 -1.55
C ASN A 77 -15.94 4.94 -1.23
N LEU A 78 -16.22 5.40 -0.02
CA LEU A 78 -15.81 6.68 0.53
C LEU A 78 -14.88 6.41 1.70
N MET A 79 -13.79 7.17 1.79
CA MET A 79 -12.89 7.16 2.92
C MET A 79 -13.16 8.37 3.79
N VAL A 80 -13.17 8.15 5.10
CA VAL A 80 -13.37 9.19 6.10
C VAL A 80 -12.02 9.48 6.74
N LEU A 81 -11.63 10.75 6.72
CA LEU A 81 -10.39 11.26 7.28
C LEU A 81 -10.71 12.19 8.45
N GLN A 82 -9.94 12.07 9.53
CA GLN A 82 -10.08 12.87 10.74
C GLN A 82 -8.91 13.85 10.91
N GLY A 83 -9.19 15.14 11.04
CA GLY A 83 -8.17 16.17 11.33
C GLY A 83 -7.09 16.28 10.25
N ASP A 84 -5.84 15.91 10.57
CA ASP A 84 -4.68 15.97 9.66
C ASP A 84 -4.44 14.65 8.91
N GLU A 85 -5.38 13.70 8.98
CA GLU A 85 -5.29 12.48 8.20
C GLU A 85 -5.39 12.77 6.70
N LYS A 86 -4.51 12.15 5.92
CA LYS A 86 -4.49 12.31 4.46
C LYS A 86 -4.84 11.01 3.78
N TRP A 87 -5.57 11.12 2.67
CA TRP A 87 -5.79 9.98 1.81
C TRP A 87 -4.44 9.42 1.32
N ALA A 88 -4.31 8.11 1.40
CA ALA A 88 -3.15 7.39 0.90
C ALA A 88 -3.61 6.30 -0.07
N THR A 89 -2.84 6.16 -1.15
CA THR A 89 -3.08 5.22 -2.23
C THR A 89 -3.21 3.79 -1.68
N PRO A 90 -4.09 2.94 -2.24
CA PRO A 90 -4.14 1.52 -1.90
C PRO A 90 -2.74 0.90 -1.98
N GLY A 91 -2.25 0.33 -0.88
CA GLY A 91 -0.89 -0.24 -0.79
C GLY A 91 0.20 0.71 -0.28
N SER A 92 -0.11 2.00 -0.06
CA SER A 92 0.83 2.98 0.52
C SER A 92 0.73 3.09 2.04
N VAL A 93 -0.45 2.81 2.61
CA VAL A 93 -0.77 3.03 4.04
C VAL A 93 0.11 2.22 5.00
N ASN A 94 0.73 1.13 4.53
CA ASN A 94 1.71 0.37 5.32
C ASN A 94 3.12 0.38 4.71
N THR A 95 3.37 1.27 3.77
CA THR A 95 4.68 1.44 3.12
C THR A 95 5.25 2.78 3.54
N ALA A 96 4.51 3.88 3.50
CA ALA A 96 5.05 5.19 3.90
C ALA A 96 5.42 5.27 5.40
N SER A 97 4.63 4.66 6.30
CA SER A 97 4.92 4.71 7.74
C SER A 97 5.91 3.64 8.23
N ARG A 98 6.30 2.68 7.37
CA ARG A 98 7.42 1.74 7.64
C ARG A 98 8.77 2.25 7.11
N TYR A 99 8.78 3.39 6.39
CA TYR A 99 9.98 4.04 5.89
C TYR A 99 10.42 5.25 6.74
N ILE A 100 9.99 5.33 8.00
CA ILE A 100 10.85 6.02 8.98
C ILE A 100 11.98 5.03 9.29
N VAL A 101 12.95 4.99 8.37
CA VAL A 101 14.31 4.59 8.74
C VAL A 101 14.67 5.56 9.85
N VAL A 102 14.65 5.07 11.09
CA VAL A 102 15.22 5.80 12.21
C VAL A 102 16.68 5.98 11.83
N ASP A 103 17.02 7.16 11.31
CA ASP A 103 18.40 7.60 11.14
C ASP A 103 18.98 7.63 12.54
N ASN A 104 19.60 6.52 12.93
CA ASN A 104 20.30 6.39 14.19
C ASN A 104 21.55 7.24 14.04
N VAL A 105 21.41 8.53 14.36
CA VAL A 105 22.48 9.51 14.43
C VAL A 105 23.69 8.94 15.18
N ASP A 106 24.78 8.82 14.42
CA ASP A 106 26.17 8.53 14.78
C ASP A 106 26.49 8.38 16.28
N ASN A 107 26.55 7.13 16.77
CA ASN A 107 27.48 6.79 17.85
C ASN A 107 28.72 6.15 17.23
N GLY A 108 29.77 6.96 17.11
CA GLY A 108 31.00 6.62 16.40
C GLY A 108 31.65 5.32 16.88
N ARG A 109 31.64 4.31 16.01
CA ARG A 109 32.71 3.33 15.90
C ARG A 109 32.74 2.76 14.49
N ARG A 110 33.62 3.30 13.64
CA ARG A 110 33.84 2.81 12.28
C ARG A 110 34.40 1.38 12.35
N THR A 111 33.54 0.40 12.10
CA THR A 111 33.89 -0.98 11.82
C THR A 111 33.29 -1.35 10.46
N ASN A 112 33.81 -2.40 9.82
CA ASN A 112 33.28 -2.97 8.57
C ASN A 112 31.82 -3.47 8.67
N ASP A 113 31.16 -3.29 9.82
CA ASP A 113 29.79 -3.72 10.14
C ASP A 113 28.70 -2.76 9.60
N ASP A 114 29.06 -1.52 9.22
CA ASP A 114 28.10 -0.52 8.73
C ASP A 114 27.42 -0.95 7.41
N ASN A 115 28.16 -1.64 6.52
CA ASN A 115 27.61 -2.10 5.25
C ASN A 115 26.64 -3.29 5.42
N SER A 116 26.95 -4.21 6.35
CA SER A 116 26.07 -5.33 6.68
C SER A 116 24.77 -4.87 7.32
N ARG A 117 24.82 -3.86 8.20
CA ARG A 117 23.62 -3.26 8.80
C ARG A 117 22.76 -2.53 7.77
N ARG A 118 23.35 -1.78 6.85
CA ARG A 118 22.58 -1.12 5.77
C ARG A 118 21.87 -2.13 4.88
N TYR A 119 22.53 -3.24 4.56
CA TYR A 119 21.94 -4.33 3.79
C TYR A 119 20.79 -4.99 4.56
N GLN A 120 20.98 -5.32 5.84
CA GLN A 120 19.92 -5.87 6.70
C GLN A 120 18.71 -4.93 6.81
N ASN A 121 18.95 -3.64 7.05
CA ASN A 121 17.89 -2.64 7.12
C ASN A 121 17.08 -2.51 5.82
N ALA A 122 17.67 -2.84 4.66
CA ALA A 122 16.99 -2.80 3.36
C ALA A 122 16.19 -4.07 3.05
N ILE A 123 16.68 -5.26 3.46
CA ILE A 123 16.01 -6.55 3.16
C ILE A 123 14.86 -6.85 4.12
N GLU A 124 14.97 -6.43 5.38
CA GLU A 124 13.93 -6.64 6.41
C GLU A 124 12.52 -6.18 6.00
N PRO A 125 12.33 -4.95 5.49
CA PRO A 125 11.00 -4.49 5.07
C PRO A 125 10.47 -5.26 3.85
N LEU A 126 11.36 -5.66 2.94
CA LEU A 126 11.00 -6.44 1.75
C LEU A 126 10.48 -7.83 2.15
N VAL A 127 11.23 -8.53 3.00
CA VAL A 127 10.88 -9.85 3.52
C VAL A 127 9.59 -9.79 4.32
N SER A 128 9.43 -8.79 5.19
CA SER A 128 8.22 -8.62 6.01
C SER A 128 6.98 -8.36 5.15
N THR A 129 7.13 -7.58 4.07
CA THR A 129 6.04 -7.28 3.15
C THR A 129 5.66 -8.51 2.33
N LEU A 130 6.64 -9.24 1.81
CA LEU A 130 6.44 -10.47 1.04
C LEU A 130 5.88 -11.61 1.89
N HIS A 131 6.20 -11.64 3.19
CA HIS A 131 5.61 -12.59 4.13
C HIS A 131 4.12 -12.31 4.36
N GLY A 132 3.72 -11.03 4.39
CA GLY A 132 2.31 -10.65 4.49
C GLY A 132 1.53 -10.85 3.20
N ASP A 133 2.13 -10.56 2.05
CA ASP A 133 1.53 -10.75 0.74
C ASP A 133 2.60 -11.13 -0.31
N PRO A 134 2.66 -12.41 -0.73
CA PRO A 134 3.66 -12.91 -1.67
C PRO A 134 3.46 -12.38 -3.11
N SER A 135 2.30 -11.81 -3.44
CA SER A 135 2.03 -11.27 -4.78
C SER A 135 2.89 -10.04 -5.12
N HIS A 136 3.38 -9.34 -4.10
CA HIS A 136 4.24 -8.17 -4.26
C HIS A 136 5.56 -8.47 -4.98
N ILE A 137 6.00 -9.73 -5.03
CA ILE A 137 7.26 -10.10 -5.69
C ILE A 137 7.29 -9.67 -7.17
N SER A 138 6.14 -9.68 -7.84
CA SER A 138 6.04 -9.26 -9.25
C SER A 138 6.22 -7.76 -9.48
N LEU A 139 6.08 -6.94 -8.43
CA LEU A 139 6.24 -5.48 -8.49
C LEU A 139 7.69 -5.04 -8.20
N LEU A 140 8.56 -5.94 -7.77
CA LEU A 140 9.91 -5.61 -7.34
C LEU A 140 10.85 -5.25 -8.50
N GLY A 141 11.77 -4.32 -8.21
CA GLY A 141 12.84 -3.91 -9.11
C GLY A 141 13.92 -4.98 -9.27
N GLY A 142 14.82 -4.80 -10.24
CA GLY A 142 15.99 -5.68 -10.37
C GLY A 142 16.88 -5.63 -9.13
N ASN A 143 17.08 -4.43 -8.57
CA ASN A 143 17.86 -4.20 -7.35
C ASN A 143 17.26 -4.92 -6.13
N ASP A 144 15.94 -4.83 -5.92
CA ASP A 144 15.30 -5.46 -4.76
C ASP A 144 15.35 -7.00 -4.87
N LEU A 145 15.15 -7.54 -6.06
CA LEU A 145 15.26 -8.98 -6.32
C LEU A 145 16.70 -9.48 -6.14
N GLU A 146 17.69 -8.69 -6.53
CA GLU A 146 19.11 -8.98 -6.30
C GLU A 146 19.42 -9.04 -4.80
N LEU A 147 18.99 -8.02 -4.04
CA LEU A 147 19.11 -8.00 -2.57
C LEU A 147 18.46 -9.24 -1.93
N LEU A 148 17.24 -9.60 -2.34
CA LEU A 148 16.55 -10.80 -1.83
C LEU A 148 17.24 -12.10 -2.24
N SER A 149 17.83 -12.15 -3.44
CA SER A 149 18.55 -13.34 -3.93
C SER A 149 19.88 -13.57 -3.21
N ASP A 150 20.56 -12.51 -2.79
CA ASP A 150 21.83 -12.57 -2.05
C ASP A 150 21.65 -12.75 -0.53
N MET A 151 20.39 -12.77 -0.07
CA MET A 151 20.03 -12.83 1.34
C MET A 151 20.60 -14.08 2.03
N ASN A 152 21.04 -13.91 3.29
CA ASN A 152 21.37 -15.02 4.17
C ASN A 152 20.17 -15.34 5.09
N PRO A 153 19.47 -16.47 4.91
CA PRO A 153 18.29 -16.82 5.70
C PRO A 153 18.62 -16.98 7.19
N ASP A 154 19.83 -17.41 7.53
CA ASP A 154 20.24 -17.61 8.92
C ASP A 154 20.45 -16.27 9.66
N SER A 155 20.73 -15.17 8.94
CA SER A 155 20.88 -13.84 9.53
C SER A 155 19.55 -13.13 9.80
N LEU A 156 18.43 -13.63 9.25
CA LEU A 156 17.09 -13.05 9.41
C LEU A 156 16.15 -13.92 10.25
N ALA A 157 16.65 -15.03 10.79
CA ALA A 157 15.90 -15.93 11.66
C ALA A 157 15.36 -15.22 12.92
N ASP A 158 16.00 -14.13 13.34
CA ASP A 158 15.56 -13.28 14.45
C ASP A 158 14.28 -12.49 14.14
N ILE A 159 13.95 -12.30 12.86
CA ILE A 159 12.87 -11.41 12.38
C ILE A 159 11.73 -12.24 11.80
N VAL A 160 12.07 -13.21 10.95
CA VAL A 160 11.11 -14.18 10.42
C VAL A 160 11.60 -15.58 10.82
N PRO A 161 10.92 -16.25 11.76
CA PRO A 161 11.36 -17.57 12.24
C PRO A 161 11.17 -18.66 11.18
N ASP A 162 10.36 -18.42 10.14
CA ASP A 162 10.14 -19.37 9.06
C ASP A 162 11.31 -19.40 8.06
N ARG A 163 12.29 -20.24 8.39
CA ARG A 163 13.46 -20.51 7.54
C ARG A 163 13.07 -21.08 6.18
N LEU A 164 12.01 -21.89 6.12
CA LEU A 164 11.57 -22.51 4.87
C LEU A 164 10.99 -21.46 3.93
N PHE A 165 10.27 -20.48 4.47
CA PHE A 165 9.85 -19.30 3.71
C PHE A 165 11.03 -18.49 3.20
N LEU A 166 12.02 -18.17 4.05
CA LEU A 166 13.18 -17.36 3.66
C LEU A 166 13.99 -17.99 2.51
N GLU A 167 14.18 -19.32 2.56
CA GLU A 167 14.84 -20.08 1.49
C GLU A 167 14.04 -20.05 0.19
N GLN A 168 12.72 -20.27 0.27
CA GLN A 168 11.84 -20.20 -0.90
C GLN A 168 11.81 -18.78 -1.49
N LEU A 169 11.80 -17.75 -0.65
CA LEU A 169 11.78 -16.37 -1.09
C LEU A 169 13.08 -15.99 -1.80
N LYS A 170 14.23 -16.43 -1.26
CA LYS A 170 15.54 -16.28 -1.90
C LYS A 170 15.58 -16.95 -3.27
N GLU A 171 15.14 -18.22 -3.34
CA GLU A 171 15.12 -18.99 -4.58
C GLU A 171 14.16 -18.37 -5.61
N ALA A 172 12.96 -17.98 -5.19
CA ALA A 172 11.97 -17.35 -6.05
C ALA A 172 12.50 -16.02 -6.60
N SER A 173 13.06 -15.16 -5.75
CA SER A 173 13.61 -13.86 -6.16
C SER A 173 14.74 -14.03 -7.18
N GLY A 174 15.61 -15.02 -7.00
CA GLY A 174 16.66 -15.35 -7.96
C GLY A 174 16.11 -15.82 -9.32
N ARG A 175 15.06 -16.66 -9.32
CA ARG A 175 14.39 -17.10 -10.56
C ARG A 175 13.75 -15.93 -11.30
N PHE A 176 13.00 -15.08 -10.59
CA PHE A 176 12.35 -13.90 -11.15
C PHE A 176 13.37 -12.92 -11.75
N LEU A 177 14.50 -12.70 -11.06
CA LEU A 177 15.57 -11.84 -11.57
C LEU A 177 16.17 -12.39 -12.87
N ALA A 178 16.42 -13.70 -12.93
CA ALA A 178 16.97 -14.35 -14.12
C ALA A 178 16.01 -14.27 -15.31
N GLU A 179 14.73 -14.56 -15.10
CA GLU A 179 13.70 -14.48 -16.14
C GLU A 179 13.55 -13.05 -16.67
N LYS A 180 13.50 -12.06 -15.77
CA LYS A 180 13.43 -10.64 -16.12
C LYS A 180 14.62 -10.20 -16.96
N ARG A 181 15.84 -10.62 -16.59
CA ARG A 181 17.05 -10.33 -17.35
C ARG A 181 17.03 -10.99 -18.72
N GLN A 182 16.64 -12.25 -18.80
CA GLN A 182 16.51 -12.97 -20.07
C GLN A 182 15.50 -12.30 -21.01
N ALA A 183 14.35 -11.86 -20.49
CA ALA A 183 13.35 -11.11 -21.25
C ALA A 183 13.92 -9.77 -21.76
N GLN A 184 14.70 -9.06 -20.94
CA GLN A 184 15.34 -7.81 -21.35
C GLN A 184 16.40 -8.03 -22.43
N GLU A 185 17.25 -9.05 -22.29
CA GLU A 185 18.29 -9.39 -23.26
C GLU A 185 17.68 -9.83 -24.60
N SER A 186 16.64 -10.66 -24.58
CA SER A 186 15.91 -11.05 -25.80
C SER A 186 15.22 -9.87 -26.48
N MET A 187 14.60 -8.96 -25.71
CA MET A 187 14.00 -7.74 -26.24
C MET A 187 15.04 -6.83 -26.91
N ALA A 188 16.21 -6.66 -26.30
CA ALA A 188 17.31 -5.87 -26.87
C ALA A 188 17.82 -6.46 -28.19
N LEU A 189 17.95 -7.79 -28.27
CA LEU A 189 18.30 -8.48 -29.52
C LEU A 189 17.25 -8.24 -30.61
N LEU A 190 15.95 -8.36 -30.28
CA LEU A 190 14.87 -8.10 -31.24
C LEU A 190 14.89 -6.65 -31.75
N GLN A 191 15.14 -5.67 -30.88
CA GLN A 191 15.27 -4.26 -31.26
C GLN A 191 16.46 -4.03 -32.20
N MET A 192 17.60 -4.68 -31.95
CA MET A 192 18.76 -4.60 -32.84
C MET A 192 18.43 -5.13 -34.24
N TYR A 193 17.72 -6.27 -34.34
CA TYR A 193 17.30 -6.81 -35.63
C TYR A 193 16.24 -5.96 -36.33
N ALA A 194 15.29 -5.38 -35.59
CA ALA A 194 14.30 -4.47 -36.15
C ALA A 194 14.97 -3.22 -36.75
N THR A 195 15.85 -2.58 -35.99
CA THR A 195 16.58 -1.38 -36.42
C THR A 195 17.56 -1.66 -37.55
N GLY A 196 18.20 -2.84 -37.55
CA GLY A 196 19.09 -3.29 -38.63
C GLY A 196 18.34 -3.66 -39.91
N GLY A 197 17.14 -4.24 -39.81
CA GLY A 197 16.30 -4.60 -40.96
C GLY A 197 15.65 -3.40 -41.65
N GLU A 198 15.50 -2.26 -40.96
CA GLU A 198 15.03 -1.00 -41.57
C GLU A 198 16.11 -0.32 -42.42
N MET A 199 17.40 -0.56 -42.17
CA MET A 199 18.50 -0.02 -43.01
C MET A 199 18.73 -0.82 -44.29
N GLU A 200 18.39 -2.11 -44.33
CA GLU A 200 18.58 -2.97 -45.51
C GLU A 200 17.41 -2.86 -46.52
N ARG A 201 16.33 -2.16 -46.15
CA ARG A 201 15.14 -1.93 -46.98
C ARG A 201 15.04 -0.53 -47.58
N ALA A 202 16.05 0.31 -47.40
CA ALA A 202 16.15 1.66 -47.96
C ALA A 202 17.06 1.71 -49.20
#